data_AF-A0A9E0YST0-F1
#
_entry.id   AF-A0A9E0YST0-F1
#
_cell.length_a   1.000
_cell.length_b   1.000
_cell.length_c   1.000
_cell.angle_alpha   90.00
_cell.angle_beta   90.00
_cell.angle_gamma   90.00
#
_symmetry.space_group_name_H-M   'P 1'
#
loop_
_entity.id
_entity.type
_entity.pdbx_description
1 polymer ?
#
loop_
_entity_poly.entity_id
_entity_poly.type
_entity_poly.pdbx_seq_one_letter_code
_entity_poly.pdbx_strand_id
1 'polypeptide(L)'
;MPKRTDIKSILIIGAGPIVIGQACEFDYSGVQAVKALRAEGYRVILVNSNPATIMTDPEIADAVYIEPVRWDFVREVIARERPDALLPTMGGQTALNCALDLVREG
;
A
#
# COMPACT_ATOMS: atom_id res chain seq x y z
N MET A 1 20.08 9.46 7.87
CA MET A 1 20.73 8.35 7.16
C MET A 1 20.29 8.41 5.70
N PRO A 2 21.14 8.03 4.74
CA PRO A 2 20.77 7.98 3.33
C PRO A 2 19.73 6.87 3.04
N LYS A 3 19.16 6.88 1.83
CA LYS A 3 18.27 5.83 1.30
C LYS A 3 18.85 4.43 1.53
N ARG A 4 18.00 3.46 1.92
CA ARG A 4 18.38 2.04 2.03
C ARG A 4 18.63 1.43 0.64
N THR A 5 19.69 0.63 0.53
CA THR A 5 20.13 0.01 -0.74
C THR A 5 19.73 -1.45 -0.88
N ASP A 6 19.25 -2.06 0.20
CA ASP A 6 18.79 -3.44 0.28
C ASP A 6 17.29 -3.59 -0.02
N ILE A 7 16.54 -2.49 -0.10
CA ILE A 7 15.14 -2.45 -0.53
C ILE A 7 15.08 -1.89 -1.95
N LYS A 8 14.37 -2.57 -2.85
CA LYS A 8 14.12 -2.11 -4.22
C LYS A 8 12.63 -1.92 -4.50
N SER A 9 11.78 -2.67 -3.82
CA SER A 9 10.34 -2.69 -4.00
C SER A 9 9.59 -2.60 -2.67
N ILE A 10 8.55 -1.79 -2.64
CA ILE A 10 7.77 -1.53 -1.43
C ILE A 10 6.29 -1.70 -1.73
N LEU A 11 5.61 -2.50 -0.92
CA LEU A 11 4.16 -2.63 -0.93
C LEU A 11 3.51 -1.65 0.06
N ILE A 12 2.65 -0.77 -0.43
CA ILE A 12 1.77 0.07 0.39
C ILE A 12 0.40 -0.60 0.50
N ILE A 13 -0.14 -0.65 1.73
CA ILE A 13 -1.53 -1.07 1.97
C ILE A 13 -2.38 0.19 2.15
N GLY A 14 -3.38 0.37 1.28
CA GLY A 14 -4.36 1.45 1.35
C GLY A 14 -5.44 1.24 2.41
N ALA A 15 -6.29 2.24 2.60
CA ALA A 15 -7.30 2.24 3.67
C ALA A 15 -8.58 1.46 3.33
N GLY A 16 -8.82 1.15 2.06
CA GLY A 16 -10.10 0.62 1.59
C GLY A 16 -11.16 1.71 1.47
N PRO A 17 -12.45 1.37 1.55
CA PRO A 17 -13.55 2.32 1.34
C PRO A 17 -13.62 3.39 2.44
N ILE A 18 -14.16 4.55 2.07
CA ILE A 18 -14.38 5.67 3.01
C ILE A 18 -15.47 5.30 4.02
N VAL A 19 -15.17 5.51 5.30
CA VAL A 19 -16.12 5.37 6.41
C VAL A 19 -15.95 6.53 7.41
N ILE A 20 -16.95 6.73 8.29
CA ILE A 20 -16.82 7.72 9.36
C ILE A 20 -15.61 7.35 10.24
N GLY A 21 -14.69 8.31 10.40
CA GLY A 21 -13.44 8.12 11.16
C GLY A 21 -12.26 7.57 10.36
N GLN A 22 -12.46 7.20 9.08
CA GLN A 22 -11.38 6.81 8.18
C GLN A 22 -11.76 7.20 6.73
N ALA A 23 -11.32 8.37 6.28
CA ALA A 23 -11.80 8.98 5.06
C ALA A 23 -10.67 9.38 4.08
N CYS A 24 -10.88 10.48 3.36
CA CYS A 24 -10.04 10.91 2.23
C CYS A 24 -8.59 11.25 2.65
N GLU A 25 -8.32 11.47 3.93
CA GLU A 25 -6.98 11.70 4.45
C GLU A 25 -5.98 10.60 4.05
N PHE A 26 -6.46 9.36 3.89
CA PHE A 26 -5.60 8.23 3.51
C PHE A 26 -5.37 8.12 2.00
N ASP A 27 -6.24 8.67 1.15
CA ASP A 27 -5.90 8.86 -0.27
C ASP A 27 -4.80 9.92 -0.39
N TYR A 28 -4.97 11.06 0.29
CA TYR A 28 -3.94 12.09 0.34
C TYR A 28 -2.59 11.56 0.83
N SER A 29 -2.57 10.88 1.99
CA SER A 29 -1.34 10.29 2.54
C SER A 29 -0.76 9.19 1.66
N GLY A 30 -1.61 8.33 1.07
CA GLY A 30 -1.20 7.29 0.13
C GLY A 30 -0.51 7.86 -1.11
N VAL A 31 -1.10 8.88 -1.75
CA VAL A 31 -0.49 9.57 -2.90
C VAL A 31 0.86 10.19 -2.54
N GLN A 32 0.98 10.84 -1.38
CA GLN A 32 2.26 11.41 -0.93
C GLN A 32 3.32 10.34 -0.72
N ALA A 33 2.96 9.20 -0.11
CA ALA A 33 3.87 8.09 0.09
C ALA A 33 4.36 7.51 -1.24
N VAL A 34 3.46 7.26 -2.20
CA VAL A 34 3.84 6.76 -3.52
C VAL A 34 4.78 7.74 -4.23
N LYS A 35 4.45 9.03 -4.26
CA LYS A 35 5.29 10.07 -4.89
C LYS A 35 6.69 10.13 -4.27
N ALA A 36 6.77 10.13 -2.94
CA ALA A 36 8.05 10.17 -2.24
C ALA A 36 8.92 8.95 -2.54
N LEU A 37 8.34 7.74 -2.49
CA LEU A 37 9.09 6.50 -2.76
C LEU A 37 9.54 6.41 -4.22
N ARG A 38 8.72 6.83 -5.18
CA ARG A 38 9.10 6.84 -6.60
C ARG A 38 10.18 7.89 -6.90
N ALA A 39 10.12 9.06 -6.28
CA ALA A 39 11.17 10.08 -6.41
C ALA A 39 12.53 9.58 -5.91
N GLU A 40 12.52 8.74 -4.88
CA GLU A 40 13.71 8.04 -4.39
C GLU A 40 14.10 6.81 -5.24
N GLY A 41 13.34 6.47 -6.28
CA GLY A 41 13.64 5.37 -7.20
C GLY A 41 13.34 3.98 -6.63
N TYR A 42 12.34 3.85 -5.75
CA TYR A 42 11.78 2.55 -5.39
C TYR A 42 10.69 2.15 -6.38
N ARG A 43 10.56 0.84 -6.62
CA ARG A 43 9.38 0.26 -7.25
C ARG A 43 8.24 0.23 -6.23
N VAL A 44 7.10 0.82 -6.55
CA VAL A 44 5.96 0.91 -5.63
C VAL A 44 4.83 0.01 -6.10
N ILE A 45 4.41 -0.89 -5.22
CA ILE A 45 3.21 -1.72 -5.37
C ILE A 45 2.16 -1.17 -4.40
N LEU A 46 0.92 -1.05 -4.86
CA LEU A 46 -0.18 -0.56 -4.04
C LEU A 46 -1.38 -1.50 -4.10
N VAL A 47 -1.96 -1.81 -2.94
CA VAL A 47 -3.27 -2.46 -2.84
C VAL A 47 -4.25 -1.52 -2.16
N ASN A 48 -5.38 -1.24 -2.80
CA ASN A 48 -6.48 -0.49 -2.19
C ASN A 48 -7.80 -0.86 -2.87
N SER A 49 -8.84 -1.23 -2.10
CA SER A 49 -10.12 -1.64 -2.65
C SER A 49 -11.02 -0.48 -3.09
N ASN A 50 -10.66 0.77 -2.79
CA ASN A 50 -11.47 1.94 -3.14
C ASN A 50 -11.10 2.47 -4.54
N PRO A 51 -11.97 2.32 -5.55
CA PRO A 51 -11.67 2.77 -6.90
C PRO A 51 -11.76 4.30 -7.08
N ALA A 52 -12.32 5.02 -6.13
CA ALA A 52 -12.52 6.48 -6.19
C ALA A 52 -11.37 7.22 -5.49
N THR A 53 -10.13 6.79 -5.71
CA THR A 53 -8.93 7.40 -5.08
C THR A 53 -7.87 7.72 -6.12
N ILE A 54 -7.17 8.83 -5.94
CA ILE A 54 -6.06 9.20 -6.83
C ILE A 54 -4.92 8.19 -6.67
N MET A 55 -4.67 7.67 -5.47
CA MET A 55 -3.60 6.68 -5.26
C MET A 55 -3.76 5.43 -6.14
N THR A 56 -4.99 5.07 -6.54
CA THR A 56 -5.28 3.92 -7.42
C THR A 56 -5.23 4.24 -8.92
N ASP A 57 -4.91 5.48 -9.31
CA ASP A 57 -4.74 5.78 -10.73
C ASP A 57 -3.55 4.99 -11.30
N PRO A 58 -3.67 4.37 -12.49
CA PRO A 58 -2.65 3.46 -13.04
C PRO A 58 -1.25 4.07 -13.21
N GLU A 59 -1.17 5.40 -13.30
CA GLU A 59 0.07 6.15 -13.49
C GLU A 59 0.77 6.51 -12.17
N ILE A 60 0.11 6.34 -11.03
CA ILE A 60 0.61 6.77 -9.72
C ILE A 60 1.66 5.81 -9.16
N ALA A 61 1.42 4.49 -9.20
CA ALA A 61 2.36 3.46 -8.75
C ALA A 61 2.79 2.53 -9.90
N ASP A 62 3.85 1.74 -9.70
CA ASP A 62 4.35 0.83 -10.74
C ASP A 62 3.47 -0.43 -10.87
N ALA A 63 2.78 -0.82 -9.79
CA ALA A 63 1.73 -1.83 -9.80
C ALA A 63 0.60 -1.41 -8.86
N VAL A 64 -0.64 -1.39 -9.38
CA VAL A 64 -1.84 -1.02 -8.62
C VAL A 64 -2.82 -2.19 -8.64
N TYR A 65 -3.30 -2.57 -7.46
CA TYR A 65 -4.27 -3.63 -7.23
C TYR A 65 -5.52 -3.03 -6.58
N ILE A 66 -6.61 -2.95 -7.35
CA ILE A 66 -7.92 -2.60 -6.83
C ILE A 66 -8.61 -3.87 -6.34
N GLU A 67 -8.12 -4.37 -5.21
CA GLU A 67 -8.50 -5.65 -4.61
C GLU A 67 -8.87 -5.45 -3.13
N PRO A 68 -9.64 -6.38 -2.50
CA PRO A 68 -9.96 -6.31 -1.08
C PRO A 68 -8.72 -6.16 -0.19
N VAL A 69 -8.77 -5.23 0.77
CA VAL A 69 -7.71 -5.05 1.77
C VAL A 69 -7.88 -6.06 2.91
N ARG A 70 -7.73 -7.35 2.56
CA ARG A 70 -7.79 -8.51 3.46
C ARG A 70 -6.50 -9.31 3.32
N TRP A 71 -6.02 -9.89 4.42
CA TRP A 71 -4.69 -10.51 4.48
C TRP A 71 -4.45 -11.58 3.41
N ASP A 72 -5.46 -12.37 3.06
CA ASP A 72 -5.37 -13.44 2.06
C ASP A 72 -5.20 -12.88 0.64
N PHE A 73 -5.93 -11.83 0.27
CA PHE A 73 -5.74 -11.13 -1.00
C PHE A 73 -4.39 -10.43 -1.06
N VAL A 74 -4.00 -9.74 0.02
CA VAL A 74 -2.70 -9.07 0.08
C VAL A 74 -1.56 -10.10 0.03
N ARG A 75 -1.74 -11.29 0.60
CA ARG A 75 -0.79 -12.40 0.48
C ARG A 75 -0.61 -12.86 -0.97
N GLU A 76 -1.68 -12.96 -1.76
CA GLU A 76 -1.55 -13.29 -3.19
C GLU A 76 -0.78 -12.20 -3.96
N VAL A 77 -0.98 -10.92 -3.62
CA VAL A 77 -0.21 -9.80 -4.17
C VAL A 77 1.26 -9.92 -3.77
N ILE A 78 1.56 -10.21 -2.50
CA ILE A 78 2.94 -10.44 -2.01
C ILE A 78 3.59 -11.62 -2.74
N ALA A 79 2.88 -12.73 -2.92
CA ALA A 79 3.39 -13.93 -3.59
C ALA A 79 3.76 -13.65 -5.05
N ARG A 80 2.95 -12.83 -5.74
CA ARG A 80 3.18 -12.40 -7.12
C ARG A 80 4.29 -11.36 -7.24
N GLU A 81 4.25 -10.33 -6.41
CA GLU A 81 5.08 -9.13 -6.56
C GLU A 81 6.42 -9.21 -5.83
N ARG A 82 6.50 -10.06 -4.80
CA ARG A 82 7.65 -10.25 -3.92
C ARG A 82 8.27 -8.93 -3.45
N PRO A 83 7.50 -8.04 -2.79
CA PRO A 83 8.02 -6.78 -2.28
C PRO A 83 9.12 -7.01 -1.22
N ASP A 84 10.16 -6.19 -1.24
CA ASP A 84 11.25 -6.28 -0.24
C ASP A 84 10.82 -5.72 1.13
N ALA A 85 9.84 -4.80 1.14
CA ALA A 85 9.32 -4.19 2.35
C ALA A 85 7.82 -3.86 2.21
N LEU A 86 7.17 -3.70 3.36
CA LEU A 86 5.77 -3.32 3.47
C LEU A 86 5.65 -2.02 4.28
N LEU A 87 4.84 -1.07 3.80
CA LEU A 87 4.55 0.20 4.45
C LEU A 87 3.06 0.25 4.86
N PRO A 88 2.71 -0.15 6.09
CA PRO A 88 1.31 -0.28 6.53
C PRO A 88 0.75 0.96 7.21
N THR A 89 1.50 2.07 7.22
CA THR A 89 1.19 3.25 8.05
C THR A 89 0.41 4.34 7.30
N MET A 90 0.10 4.13 6.03
CA MET A 90 -0.54 5.15 5.16
C MET A 90 -2.02 4.84 4.87
N GLY A 91 -2.54 3.72 5.36
CA GLY A 91 -3.92 3.26 5.11
C GLY A 91 -4.76 3.11 6.38
N GLY A 92 -4.52 3.95 7.39
CA GLY A 92 -5.32 3.98 8.62
C GLY A 92 -5.31 2.66 9.39
N GLN A 93 -6.41 2.38 10.09
CA GLN A 93 -6.53 1.19 10.91
C GLN A 93 -6.65 -0.08 10.05
N THR A 94 -7.27 0.02 8.86
CA THR A 94 -7.37 -1.09 7.90
C THR A 94 -5.98 -1.64 7.57
N ALA A 95 -5.04 -0.77 7.19
CA ALA A 95 -3.69 -1.19 6.82
C ALA A 95 -2.91 -1.79 7.99
N LEU A 96 -3.02 -1.21 9.19
CA LEU A 96 -2.37 -1.73 10.39
C LEU A 96 -2.89 -3.12 10.77
N ASN A 97 -4.21 -3.30 10.79
CA ASN A 97 -4.82 -4.59 11.09
C ASN A 97 -4.46 -5.64 10.05
N CYS A 98 -4.53 -5.29 8.76
CA CYS A 98 -4.14 -6.20 7.68
C CYS A 98 -2.67 -6.62 7.78
N ALA A 99 -1.77 -5.69 8.13
CA ALA A 99 -0.35 -6.01 8.32
C ALA A 99 -0.10 -6.94 9.51
N LEU A 100 -0.82 -6.75 10.62
CA LEU A 100 -0.73 -7.64 11.78
C LEU A 100 -1.33 -9.03 11.48
N ASP A 101 -2.43 -9.08 10.73
CA ASP A 101 -3.04 -10.34 10.31
C ASP A 101 -2.14 -11.08 9.32
N LEU A 102 -1.45 -10.39 8.41
CA LEU A 102 -0.42 -11.01 7.56
C LEU A 102 0.65 -11.70 8.41
N VAL A 103 1.21 -11.02 9.42
CA VAL A 103 2.21 -11.61 10.33
C VAL A 103 1.65 -12.79 11.15
N ARG A 104 0.36 -12.75 11.50
CA ARG A 104 -0.28 -13.80 12.29
C ARG A 104 -0.58 -15.04 11.46
N GLU A 105 -1.00 -14.87 10.22
CA GLU A 105 -1.53 -15.93 9.35
C GLU A 105 -0.52 -16.44 8.31
N GLY A 106 0.62 -15.77 8.07
CA GLY A 106 1.69 -16.25 7.19
C GLY A 106 2.71 -15.20 6.74
#